data_AF-A0A4V4HF98-F1
#
_entry.id   AF-A0A4V4HF98-F1
#
_cell.length_a   1.000
_cell.length_b   1.000
_cell.length_c   1.000
_cell.angle_alpha   90.00
_cell.angle_beta   90.00
_cell.angle_gamma   90.00
#
_symmetry.space_group_name_H-M   'P 1'
#
loop_
_entity.id
_entity.type
_entity.pdbx_description
1 polymer ?
#
loop_
_entity_poly.entity_id
_entity_poly.type
_entity_poly.pdbx_seq_one_letter_code
_entity_poly.pdbx_strand_id
1 'polypeptide(L)'
;VRPYHRIFRIAVINAVMDLKAARPFAGFLDVNSHHFCFVCTCWHTAHLGRTDFERWVLADDMYLKKGAQMWRDAESQKGRDQIERVYGTRWTEFWRYKFWKPSRQLTVDLMHTVFI
;
A
#
# COMPACT_ATOMS: atom_id res chain seq x y z
N VAL A 1 37.66 6.72 -15.80
CA VAL A 1 36.42 6.32 -16.51
C VAL A 1 35.23 6.87 -15.73
N ARG A 2 34.42 7.78 -16.30
CA ARG A 2 33.27 8.38 -15.59
C ARG A 2 32.04 7.45 -15.72
N PRO A 3 31.46 6.90 -14.63
CA PRO A 3 30.51 5.77 -14.73
C PRO A 3 29.10 6.08 -15.29
N TYR A 4 28.79 7.32 -15.72
CA TYR A 4 27.40 7.72 -15.98
C TYR A 4 27.24 8.60 -17.23
N HIS A 5 27.48 8.05 -18.43
CA HIS A 5 27.33 8.79 -19.68
C HIS A 5 25.88 8.88 -20.20
N ARG A 6 24.92 8.16 -19.59
CA ARG A 6 23.50 8.19 -19.98
C ARG A 6 22.61 8.20 -18.74
N ILE A 7 21.71 9.19 -18.68
CA ILE A 7 20.69 9.32 -17.63
C ILE A 7 19.37 8.81 -18.21
N PHE A 8 18.78 7.80 -17.58
CA PHE A 8 17.46 7.30 -17.93
C PHE A 8 16.43 7.79 -16.91
N ARG A 9 15.25 8.19 -17.39
CA ARG A 9 14.09 8.49 -16.55
C ARG A 9 13.09 7.35 -16.71
N ILE A 10 12.80 6.65 -15.62
CA ILE A 10 11.85 5.54 -15.58
C ILE A 10 10.71 5.93 -14.66
N ALA A 11 9.48 5.66 -15.08
CA ALA A 11 8.29 5.81 -14.26
C ALA A 11 7.53 4.49 -14.25
N VAL A 12 7.16 4.01 -13.07
CA VAL A 12 6.29 2.85 -12.91
C VAL A 12 4.86 3.35 -12.84
N ILE A 13 4.05 2.97 -13.83
CA ILE A 13 2.65 3.43 -13.94
C ILE A 13 1.73 2.55 -13.10
N ASN A 14 1.85 1.23 -13.19
CA ASN A 14 1.05 0.28 -12.44
C ASN A 14 1.91 -0.89 -11.97
N ALA A 15 1.57 -1.45 -10.81
CA ALA A 15 2.06 -2.71 -10.32
C ALA A 15 0.86 -3.68 -10.26
N VAL A 16 0.93 -4.75 -11.04
CA VAL A 16 -0.11 -5.77 -11.13
C VAL A 16 0.38 -7.04 -10.44
N MET A 17 -0.32 -7.46 -9.40
CA MET A 17 0.02 -8.64 -8.59
C MET A 17 -1.24 -9.22 -7.98
N ASP A 18 -1.22 -10.47 -7.53
CA ASP A 18 -2.28 -10.98 -6.67
C ASP A 18 -2.39 -10.17 -5.36
N LEU A 19 -3.51 -10.29 -4.66
CA LEU A 19 -3.78 -9.50 -3.45
C LEU A 19 -2.77 -9.79 -2.33
N LYS A 20 -2.27 -11.02 -2.19
CA LYS A 20 -1.32 -11.39 -1.14
C LYS A 20 0.09 -10.87 -1.41
N ALA A 21 0.51 -10.80 -2.67
CA ALA A 21 1.79 -10.27 -3.10
C ALA A 21 1.79 -8.73 -3.12
N ALA A 22 0.69 -8.11 -3.57
CA ALA A 22 0.55 -6.66 -3.65
C ALA A 22 0.78 -5.96 -2.29
N ARG A 23 0.32 -6.58 -1.20
CA ARG A 23 0.36 -6.00 0.15
C ARG A 23 1.77 -5.79 0.67
N PRO A 24 2.61 -6.83 0.89
CA PRO A 24 3.99 -6.63 1.33
C PRO A 24 4.81 -5.82 0.32
N PHE A 25 4.52 -5.91 -0.98
CA PHE A 25 5.18 -5.10 -2.01
C PHE A 25 5.01 -3.59 -1.78
N ALA A 26 3.78 -3.15 -1.49
CA ALA A 26 3.49 -1.75 -1.20
C ALA A 26 3.61 -1.39 0.29
N GLY A 27 3.97 -2.35 1.15
CA GLY A 27 4.13 -2.14 2.59
C GLY A 27 2.80 -2.16 3.37
N PHE A 28 1.75 -2.80 2.87
CA PHE A 28 0.51 -3.00 3.61
C PHE A 28 0.57 -4.23 4.51
N LEU A 29 -0.24 -4.23 5.57
CA LEU A 29 -0.45 -5.39 6.44
C LEU A 29 -1.15 -6.52 5.69
N ASP A 30 -1.10 -7.75 6.20
CA ASP A 30 -1.73 -8.91 5.56
C ASP A 30 -3.27 -8.80 5.48
N VAL A 31 -3.90 -9.65 4.67
CA VAL A 31 -5.35 -9.68 4.41
C VAL A 31 -6.19 -9.89 5.67
N ASN A 32 -5.63 -10.52 6.70
CA ASN A 32 -6.30 -10.77 7.98
C ASN A 32 -6.22 -9.59 8.96
N SER A 33 -5.57 -8.48 8.58
CA SER A 33 -5.49 -7.29 9.43
C SER A 33 -6.79 -6.47 9.43
N HIS A 34 -6.95 -5.58 10.41
CA HIS A 34 -8.04 -4.60 10.39
C HIS A 34 -7.93 -3.62 9.21
N HIS A 35 -6.74 -3.45 8.62
CA HIS A 35 -6.52 -2.63 7.41
C HIS A 35 -6.59 -3.51 6.16
N PHE A 36 -7.73 -4.20 5.98
CA PHE A 36 -7.90 -5.20 4.93
C PHE A 36 -8.00 -4.60 3.51
N CYS A 37 -8.30 -3.31 3.36
CA CYS A 37 -8.32 -2.63 2.05
C CYS A 37 -7.26 -1.52 1.99
N PHE A 38 -6.56 -1.42 0.85
CA PHE A 38 -5.63 -0.32 0.56
C PHE A 38 -6.15 0.63 -0.52
N VAL A 39 -7.31 0.34 -1.12
CA VAL A 39 -7.94 1.16 -2.17
C VAL A 39 -8.92 2.16 -1.57
N CYS A 40 -9.67 1.77 -0.53
CA CYS A 40 -10.67 2.60 0.12
C CYS A 40 -10.39 2.78 1.62
N THR A 41 -11.12 3.70 2.25
CA THR A 41 -11.04 3.99 3.69
C THR A 41 -11.76 2.96 4.56
N CYS A 42 -12.23 1.85 3.98
CA CYS A 42 -12.88 0.79 4.75
C CYS A 42 -11.83 0.03 5.56
N TRP A 43 -11.86 0.26 6.87
CA TRP A 43 -11.00 -0.38 7.85
C TRP A 43 -11.86 -1.09 8.90
N HIS A 44 -11.24 -1.94 9.73
CA HIS A 44 -11.86 -2.79 10.74
C HIS A 44 -12.65 -3.99 10.18
N THR A 45 -12.38 -5.18 10.72
CA THR A 45 -12.94 -6.46 10.23
C THR A 45 -14.46 -6.54 10.38
N ALA A 46 -15.07 -5.76 11.28
CA ALA A 46 -16.53 -5.62 11.38
C ALA A 46 -17.19 -5.02 10.13
N HIS A 47 -16.39 -4.44 9.23
CA HIS A 47 -16.85 -3.84 7.98
C HIS A 47 -16.55 -4.72 6.76
N LEU A 48 -16.04 -5.95 6.96
CA LEU A 48 -15.92 -6.93 5.88
C LEU A 48 -17.30 -7.24 5.29
N GLY A 49 -17.36 -7.40 3.97
CA GLY A 49 -18.61 -7.73 3.27
C GLY A 49 -19.56 -6.55 3.11
N ARG A 50 -19.16 -5.32 3.45
CA ARG A 50 -19.89 -4.12 3.02
C ARG A 50 -20.02 -4.12 1.50
N THR A 51 -21.20 -3.77 1.00
CA THR A 51 -21.55 -3.70 -0.43
C THR A 51 -22.10 -2.35 -0.85
N ASP A 52 -22.16 -1.39 0.08
CA ASP A 52 -22.62 -0.01 -0.10
C ASP A 52 -21.57 0.85 -0.81
N PHE A 53 -21.18 0.45 -2.02
CA PHE A 53 -20.08 1.04 -2.79
C PHE A 53 -20.21 2.55 -3.01
N GLU A 54 -21.43 3.08 -3.03
CA GLU A 54 -21.73 4.51 -3.14
C GLU A 54 -21.14 5.34 -1.99
N ARG A 55 -20.91 4.72 -0.83
CA ARG A 55 -20.36 5.36 0.37
C ARG A 55 -18.85 5.17 0.51
N TRP A 56 -18.23 4.43 -0.40
CA TRP A 56 -16.80 4.14 -0.29
C TRP A 56 -15.98 5.34 -0.72
N VAL A 57 -15.02 5.71 0.12
CA VAL A 57 -14.09 6.80 -0.16
C VAL A 57 -12.73 6.21 -0.49
N LEU A 58 -12.05 6.74 -1.50
CA LEU A 58 -10.71 6.32 -1.87
C LEU A 58 -9.74 6.56 -0.70
N ALA A 59 -8.79 5.65 -0.50
CA ALA A 59 -7.74 5.81 0.50
C ALA A 59 -6.87 7.03 0.20
N ASP A 60 -6.44 7.74 1.25
CA ASP A 60 -5.54 8.88 1.13
C ASP A 60 -4.09 8.41 1.10
N ASP A 61 -3.46 8.43 -0.08
CA ASP A 61 -2.05 8.05 -0.25
C ASP A 61 -1.09 8.92 0.57
N MET A 62 -1.44 10.17 0.88
CA MET A 62 -0.62 11.04 1.72
C MET A 62 -0.66 10.57 3.18
N TYR A 63 -1.83 10.16 3.66
CA TYR A 63 -2.00 9.53 4.97
C TYR A 63 -1.20 8.22 5.07
N LEU A 64 -1.32 7.35 4.05
CA LEU A 64 -0.58 6.08 3.99
C LEU A 64 0.94 6.32 3.95
N LYS A 65 1.41 7.26 3.14
CA LYS A 65 2.82 7.63 3.04
C LYS A 65 3.36 8.17 4.36
N LYS A 66 2.58 9.00 5.07
CA LYS A 66 2.94 9.50 6.40
C LYS A 66 3.14 8.35 7.37
N GLY A 67 2.21 7.38 7.40
CA GLY A 67 2.35 6.17 8.22
C GLY A 67 3.61 5.38 7.89
N ALA A 68 3.90 5.17 6.61
CA ALA A 68 5.10 4.46 6.16
C ALA A 68 6.40 5.18 6.57
N GLN A 69 6.44 6.52 6.47
CA GLN A 69 7.59 7.33 6.91
C GLN A 69 7.79 7.24 8.42
N MET A 70 6.72 7.39 9.20
CA MET A 70 6.78 7.22 10.66
C MET A 70 7.27 5.82 11.03
N TRP A 71 6.83 4.78 10.31
CA TRP A 71 7.27 3.40 10.55
C TRP A 71 8.77 3.20 10.28
N ARG A 72 9.29 3.83 9.22
CA ARG A 72 10.73 3.82 8.89
C ARG A 72 11.55 4.48 10.00
N ASP A 73 11.09 5.65 10.44
CA ASP A 73 11.81 6.53 11.36
C ASP A 73 11.62 6.09 12.83
N ALA A 74 10.75 5.12 13.11
CA ALA A 74 10.52 4.58 14.44
C ALA A 74 11.76 3.83 14.98
N GLU A 75 12.18 4.18 16.20
CA GLU A 75 13.38 3.65 16.87
C GLU A 75 13.20 2.25 17.46
N SER A 76 11.95 1.79 17.61
CA SER A 76 11.64 0.51 18.27
C SER A 76 10.58 -0.29 17.52
N GLN A 77 10.65 -1.63 17.68
CA GLN A 77 9.64 -2.52 17.13
C GLN A 77 8.25 -2.21 17.70
N LYS A 78 8.15 -1.90 19.00
CA LYS A 78 6.89 -1.50 19.63
C LYS A 78 6.30 -0.24 19.00
N GLY A 79 7.14 0.73 18.63
CA GLY A 79 6.71 1.94 17.92
C GLY A 79 6.18 1.62 16.53
N ARG A 80 6.87 0.73 15.79
CA ARG A 80 6.41 0.22 14.49
C ARG A 80 5.05 -0.46 14.59
N ASP A 81 4.85 -1.33 15.58
CA ASP A 81 3.59 -2.05 15.77
C ASP A 81 2.43 -1.09 16.08
N GLN A 82 2.68 -0.01 16.83
CA GLN A 82 1.67 1.03 17.07
C GLN A 82 1.30 1.79 15.80
N ILE A 83 2.29 2.12 14.97
CA ILE A 83 2.07 2.80 13.69
C ILE A 83 1.30 1.88 12.73
N GLU A 84 1.65 0.59 12.67
CA GLU A 84 0.93 -0.41 11.88
C GLU A 84 -0.54 -0.50 12.27
N ARG A 85 -0.86 -0.46 13.57
CA ARG A 85 -2.26 -0.47 14.05
C ARG A 85 -3.05 0.75 13.58
N VAL A 86 -2.43 1.93 13.53
CA VAL A 86 -3.11 3.19 13.19
C VAL A 86 -3.19 3.42 11.68
N TYR A 87 -2.08 3.21 10.98
CA TYR A 87 -1.95 3.54 9.56
C TYR A 87 -2.08 2.34 8.62
N GLY A 88 -1.83 1.12 9.10
CA GLY A 88 -1.87 -0.08 8.26
C GLY A 88 -0.70 -0.22 7.28
N THR A 89 0.38 0.55 7.47
CA THR A 89 1.48 0.69 6.52
C THR A 89 2.86 0.48 7.14
N ARG A 90 3.78 -0.02 6.32
CA ARG A 90 5.21 -0.22 6.54
C ARG A 90 6.00 0.49 5.45
N TRP A 91 7.28 0.76 5.71
CA TRP A 91 8.15 1.36 4.70
C TRP A 91 8.58 0.34 3.64
N THR A 92 8.60 0.81 2.40
CA THR A 92 9.17 0.17 1.22
C THR A 92 9.79 1.25 0.35
N GLU A 93 10.73 0.88 -0.53
CA GLU A 93 11.39 1.85 -1.42
C GLU A 93 10.42 2.55 -2.37
N PHE A 94 9.23 1.98 -2.62
CA PHE A 94 8.21 2.60 -3.46
C PHE A 94 7.68 3.92 -2.88
N TRP A 95 7.62 4.04 -1.54
CA TRP A 95 7.19 5.27 -0.87
C TRP A 95 8.14 6.45 -1.08
N ARG A 96 9.39 6.19 -1.50
CA ARG A 96 10.35 7.24 -1.87
C ARG A 96 9.90 8.01 -3.11
N TYR A 97 9.20 7.35 -4.05
CA TYR A 97 8.75 7.99 -5.28
C TYR A 97 7.60 8.97 -5.01
N LYS A 98 7.68 10.17 -5.57
CA LYS A 98 6.64 11.21 -5.41
C LYS A 98 5.37 10.90 -6.19
N PHE A 99 5.50 10.14 -7.27
CA PHE A 99 4.37 9.78 -8.13
C PHE A 99 3.62 8.53 -7.63
N TRP A 100 4.21 7.75 -6.72
CA TRP A 100 3.63 6.49 -6.25
C TRP A 100 2.37 6.73 -5.41
N LYS A 101 1.26 6.18 -5.88
CA LYS A 101 -0.08 6.24 -5.31
C LYS A 101 -0.68 4.84 -5.31
N PRO A 102 -0.42 4.01 -4.29
CA PRO A 102 -0.87 2.63 -4.28
C PRO A 102 -2.39 2.49 -4.34
N SER A 103 -3.17 3.48 -3.85
CA SER A 103 -4.63 3.47 -3.98
C SER A 103 -5.12 3.41 -5.45
N ARG A 104 -4.27 3.81 -6.41
CA ARG A 104 -4.59 3.88 -7.85
C ARG A 104 -3.67 3.04 -8.73
N GLN A 105 -2.43 2.81 -8.31
CA GLN A 105 -1.39 2.18 -9.12
C GLN A 105 -1.12 0.72 -8.73
N LEU A 106 -1.62 0.27 -7.56
CA LEU A 106 -1.50 -1.12 -7.14
C LEU A 106 -2.77 -1.86 -7.52
N THR A 107 -2.71 -2.56 -8.66
CA THR A 107 -3.87 -3.29 -9.21
C THR A 107 -3.78 -4.75 -8.79
N VAL A 108 -4.87 -5.26 -8.22
CA VAL A 108 -5.01 -6.69 -7.94
C VAL A 108 -5.29 -7.41 -9.25
N ASP A 109 -4.48 -8.42 -9.54
CA ASP A 109 -4.63 -9.24 -10.74
C ASP A 109 -5.92 -10.08 -10.69
N LEU A 110 -6.81 -9.86 -11.66
CA LEU A 110 -8.10 -10.54 -11.75
C LEU A 110 -7.95 -12.04 -12.02
N MET A 111 -6.85 -12.46 -12.66
CA MET A 111 -6.62 -13.89 -12.97
C MET A 111 -6.56 -14.77 -11.71
N HIS A 112 -6.21 -14.19 -10.56
CA HIS A 112 -6.15 -14.89 -9.27
C HIS A 112 -7.43 -14.75 -8.44
N THR A 113 -8.41 -13.99 -8.94
CA THR A 113 -9.65 -13.65 -8.20
C THR A 113 -10.90 -14.20 -8.89
N VAL A 114 -10.78 -14.64 -10.15
CA VAL A 114 -11.86 -15.31 -10.89
C VAL A 114 -11.63 -16.82 -10.81
N PHE A 115 -12.62 -17.55 -10.32
CA PHE A 115 -12.65 -19.02 -10.43
C PHE A 115 -12.78 -19.36 -11.92
N ILE A 116 -11.66 -19.72 -12.57
CA ILE A 116 -11.63 -20.41 -13.86
C ILE A 116 -11.19 -21.84 -13.60
#